data_AF-A0A955CIE4-F1
#
_entry.id   AF-A0A955CIE4-F1
#
_cell.length_a   1.000
_cell.length_b   1.000
_cell.length_c   1.000
_cell.angle_alpha   90.00
_cell.angle_beta   90.00
_cell.angle_gamma   90.00
#
_symmetry.space_group_name_H-M   'P 1'
#
loop_
_entity.id
_entity.type
_entity.pdbx_description
1 polymer ?
#
loop_
_entity_poly.entity_id
_entity_poly.type
_entity_poly.pdbx_seq_one_letter_code
_entity_poly.pdbx_strand_id
1 'polypeptide(L)'
;MTHEDTQTQSDRLPQEMVDLIAAIAELPVAQRTRIEPILKKVVDGTRRRKRILSLVQEALSQLRLDMKYLMFDLEATRRERDSLQRQLEEGRDS
;
A
#
# COMPACT_ATOMS: atom_id res chain seq x y z
N MET A 1 -11.99 8.36 10.91
CA MET A 1 -12.25 7.16 10.09
C MET A 1 -11.10 6.19 10.37
N THR A 2 -11.43 5.05 10.93
CA THR A 2 -10.61 4.13 11.72
C THR A 2 -9.45 3.51 10.95
N HIS A 3 -8.20 3.75 11.38
CA HIS A 3 -6.99 3.07 10.87
C HIS A 3 -6.97 1.55 11.18
N GLU A 4 -7.91 1.07 11.99
CA GLU A 4 -8.06 -0.34 12.38
C GLU A 4 -8.60 -1.24 11.24
N ASP A 5 -9.42 -0.71 10.33
CA ASP A 5 -10.09 -1.50 9.28
C ASP A 5 -9.12 -2.00 8.18
N THR A 6 -8.04 -1.25 7.92
CA THR A 6 -7.11 -1.58 6.83
C THR A 6 -6.24 -2.80 7.16
N GLN A 7 -5.89 -2.99 8.44
CA GLN A 7 -5.07 -4.12 8.87
C GLN A 7 -5.79 -5.45 8.73
N THR A 8 -7.11 -5.49 8.87
CA THR A 8 -7.91 -6.72 8.77
C THR A 8 -8.11 -7.19 7.32
N GLN A 9 -8.16 -6.27 6.35
CA GLN A 9 -8.33 -6.64 4.93
C GLN A 9 -7.08 -7.28 4.32
N SER A 10 -5.88 -6.83 4.69
CA SER A 10 -4.63 -7.38 4.15
C SER A 10 -4.40 -8.85 4.56
N ASP A 11 -4.98 -9.29 5.67
CA ASP A 11 -4.76 -10.65 6.21
C ASP A 11 -5.83 -11.66 5.75
N ARG A 12 -6.89 -11.19 5.07
CA ARG A 12 -7.88 -12.06 4.45
C ARG A 12 -7.27 -12.87 3.30
N LEU A 13 -7.49 -14.18 3.35
CA LEU A 13 -7.12 -15.08 2.25
C LEU A 13 -8.01 -14.82 1.02
N PRO A 14 -7.50 -15.05 -0.20
CA PRO A 14 -8.35 -15.10 -1.40
C PRO A 14 -9.47 -16.14 -1.23
N GLN A 15 -10.63 -15.90 -1.83
CA GLN A 15 -11.78 -16.81 -1.72
C GLN A 15 -11.42 -18.23 -2.18
N GLU A 16 -10.72 -18.35 -3.30
CA GLU A 16 -10.22 -19.63 -3.83
C GLU A 16 -9.37 -20.41 -2.81
N MET A 17 -8.58 -19.72 -1.98
CA MET A 17 -7.78 -20.36 -0.93
C MET A 17 -8.66 -20.84 0.22
N VAL A 18 -9.73 -20.11 0.55
CA VAL A 18 -10.71 -20.53 1.57
C VAL A 18 -11.46 -21.76 1.10
N ASP A 19 -11.92 -21.75 -0.16
CA ASP A 19 -12.63 -22.87 -0.76
C ASP A 19 -11.74 -24.13 -0.85
N LEU A 20 -10.46 -23.96 -1.19
CA LEU A 20 -9.49 -25.05 -1.20
C LEU A 20 -9.26 -25.65 0.20
N ILE A 21 -9.17 -24.81 1.23
CA ILE A 21 -9.05 -25.28 2.62
C ILE A 21 -10.28 -26.10 3.02
N ALA A 22 -11.48 -25.62 2.67
CA ALA A 22 -12.74 -26.31 2.94
C ALA A 22 -12.79 -27.68 2.24
N ALA A 23 -12.45 -27.73 0.94
CA ALA A 23 -12.41 -28.99 0.19
C ALA A 23 -11.40 -30.00 0.76
N ILE A 24 -10.23 -29.54 1.23
CA ILE A 24 -9.23 -30.41 1.87
C ILE A 24 -9.71 -30.92 3.24
N ALA A 25 -10.55 -30.16 3.95
CA ALA A 25 -11.09 -30.56 5.24
C ALA A 25 -12.08 -31.74 5.13
N GLU A 26 -12.75 -31.89 3.99
CA GLU A 26 -13.68 -32.99 3.69
C GLU A 26 -12.97 -34.31 3.33
N LEU A 27 -11.65 -34.28 3.09
CA LEU A 27 -10.89 -35.48 2.76
C LEU A 27 -10.76 -36.42 3.96
N PRO A 28 -10.70 -37.75 3.74
CA PRO A 28 -10.42 -38.69 4.81
C PRO A 28 -9.08 -38.39 5.50
N VAL A 29 -9.01 -38.71 6.79
CA VAL A 29 -7.91 -38.30 7.69
C VAL A 29 -6.54 -38.67 7.15
N ALA A 30 -6.39 -39.84 6.53
CA ALA A 30 -5.12 -40.29 5.97
C ALA A 30 -4.58 -39.37 4.86
N GLN A 31 -5.44 -38.92 3.93
CA GLN A 31 -5.00 -37.96 2.89
C GLN A 31 -4.81 -36.57 3.47
N ARG A 32 -5.72 -36.13 4.35
CA ARG A 32 -5.66 -34.79 4.96
C ARG A 32 -4.34 -34.58 5.71
N THR A 33 -3.96 -35.50 6.58
CA THR A 33 -2.73 -35.41 7.39
C THR A 33 -1.46 -35.27 6.52
N ARG A 34 -1.46 -35.85 5.31
CA ARG A 34 -0.34 -35.75 4.38
C ARG A 34 -0.26 -34.37 3.70
N ILE A 35 -1.40 -33.72 3.45
CA ILE A 35 -1.50 -32.48 2.67
C ILE A 35 -1.49 -31.24 3.57
N GLU A 36 -2.05 -31.34 4.78
CA GLU A 36 -2.18 -30.27 5.76
C GLU A 36 -0.89 -29.46 6.02
N PRO A 37 0.31 -30.07 6.20
CA PRO A 37 1.54 -29.28 6.38
C PRO A 37 1.94 -28.49 5.12
N ILE A 38 1.63 -28.98 3.92
CA ILE A 38 1.91 -28.29 2.65
C ILE A 38 0.92 -27.13 2.48
N LEU A 39 -0.37 -27.39 2.71
CA LEU A 39 -1.42 -26.39 2.67
C LEU A 39 -1.10 -25.23 3.63
N LYS A 40 -0.69 -25.53 4.87
CA LYS A 40 -0.29 -24.52 5.84
C LYS A 40 0.82 -23.61 5.32
N LYS A 41 1.88 -24.18 4.73
CA LYS A 41 2.97 -23.39 4.12
C LYS A 41 2.48 -22.47 3.00
N VAL A 42 1.57 -22.94 2.16
CA VAL A 42 0.98 -22.14 1.07
C VAL A 42 0.12 -21.00 1.62
N VAL A 43 -0.69 -21.28 2.65
CA VAL A 43 -1.52 -20.27 3.33
C VAL A 43 -0.64 -19.19 3.97
N ASP A 44 0.38 -19.60 4.72
CA ASP A 44 1.31 -18.69 5.38
C ASP A 44 2.10 -17.84 4.36
N GLY A 45 2.58 -18.47 3.28
CA GLY A 45 3.25 -17.78 2.18
C GLY A 45 2.34 -16.79 1.44
N THR A 46 1.06 -17.11 1.31
CA THR A 46 0.06 -16.22 0.68
C THR A 46 -0.25 -15.02 1.56
N ARG A 47 -0.45 -15.22 2.87
CA ARG A 47 -0.60 -14.12 3.84
C ARG A 47 0.61 -13.20 3.85
N ARG A 48 1.83 -13.77 3.89
CA ARG A 48 3.06 -12.98 3.90
C ARG A 48 3.21 -12.13 2.64
N ARG A 49 2.96 -12.69 1.45
CA ARG A 49 3.02 -11.95 0.18
C ARG A 49 2.00 -10.81 0.16
N LYS A 50 0.78 -11.05 0.61
CA LYS A 50 -0.23 -9.98 0.74
C LYS A 50 0.23 -8.86 1.66
N ARG A 51 0.72 -9.18 2.86
CA ARG A 51 1.23 -8.16 3.79
C ARG A 51 2.36 -7.32 3.19
N ILE A 52 3.30 -7.95 2.48
CA ILE A 52 4.37 -7.23 1.77
C ILE A 52 3.77 -6.29 0.72
N LEU A 53 2.82 -6.77 -0.09
CA LEU A 53 2.20 -5.95 -1.13
C LEU A 53 1.46 -4.75 -0.53
N SER A 54 0.71 -4.94 0.55
CA SER A 54 0.02 -3.85 1.25
C SER A 54 0.99 -2.79 1.77
N LEU A 55 2.09 -3.21 2.41
CA LEU A 55 3.13 -2.28 2.89
C LEU A 55 3.76 -1.50 1.74
N VAL A 56 4.03 -2.16 0.60
CA VAL A 56 4.56 -1.50 -0.60
C VAL A 56 3.54 -0.50 -1.15
N GLN A 57 2.25 -0.86 -1.20
CA GLN A 57 1.18 0.03 -1.65
C GLN A 57 1.01 1.25 -0.75
N GLU A 58 1.12 1.07 0.57
CA GLU A 58 1.11 2.16 1.56
C GLU A 58 2.30 3.10 1.36
N ALA A 59 3.52 2.55 1.25
CA ALA A 59 4.73 3.34 1.02
C ALA A 59 4.68 4.12 -0.30
N LEU A 60 4.19 3.52 -1.39
CA LEU A 60 4.00 4.20 -2.68
C LEU A 60 2.92 5.28 -2.60
N SER A 61 1.86 5.05 -1.83
CA SER A 61 0.81 6.05 -1.62
C SER A 61 1.32 7.24 -0.84
N GLN A 62 2.15 7.01 0.18
CA GLN A 62 2.82 8.07 0.94
C GLN A 62 3.79 8.84 0.06
N LEU A 63 4.67 8.16 -0.69
CA LEU A 63 5.60 8.81 -1.60
C LEU A 63 4.88 9.68 -2.63
N ARG A 64 3.78 9.20 -3.19
CA ARG A 64 2.96 9.98 -4.14
C ARG A 64 2.39 11.25 -3.49
N LEU A 65 2.04 11.20 -2.21
CA LEU A 65 1.58 12.37 -1.48
C LEU A 65 2.74 13.35 -1.24
N ASP A 66 3.91 12.85 -0.82
CA ASP A 66 5.10 13.67 -0.59
C ASP A 66 5.53 14.39 -1.88
N MET A 67 5.45 13.71 -3.03
CA MET A 67 5.69 14.33 -4.34
C MET A 67 4.71 15.46 -4.66
N LYS A 68 3.43 15.34 -4.28
CA LYS A 68 2.46 16.43 -4.47
C LYS A 68 2.81 17.64 -3.61
N TYR A 69 3.24 17.43 -2.37
CA TYR A 69 3.68 18.53 -1.50
C TYR A 69 4.92 19.21 -2.04
N LEU A 70 5.93 18.44 -2.47
CA LEU A 70 7.14 19.02 -3.06
C LEU A 70 6.84 19.87 -4.30
N MET A 71 5.95 19.40 -5.17
CA MET A 71 5.51 20.15 -6.35
C MET A 71 4.77 21.44 -5.96
N PHE A 72 3.94 21.41 -4.92
CA PHE A 72 3.24 22.59 -4.42
C PHE A 72 4.22 23.62 -3.85
N ASP A 73 5.15 23.19 -2.99
CA ASP A 73 6.16 24.07 -2.40
C ASP A 73 7.07 24.69 -3.47
N LEU A 74 7.43 23.91 -4.50
CA LEU A 74 8.17 24.40 -5.65
C LEU A 74 7.40 25.50 -6.41
N GLU A 75 6.09 25.33 -6.57
CA GLU A 75 5.25 26.32 -7.24
C GLU A 75 5.09 27.60 -6.41
N ALA A 76 4.96 27.46 -5.09
CA ALA A 76 4.91 28.59 -4.16
C ALA A 76 6.20 29.41 -4.20
N THR A 77 7.36 28.76 -4.05
CA THR A 77 8.68 29.42 -4.11
C THR A 77 8.94 30.06 -5.47
N ARG A 78 8.47 29.45 -6.56
CA ARG A 78 8.53 30.05 -7.91
C ARG A 78 7.72 31.34 -7.99
N ARG A 79 6.47 31.34 -7.50
CA ARG A 79 5.59 32.53 -7.50
C ARG A 79 6.14 33.65 -6.63
N GLU A 80 6.68 33.33 -5.46
CA GLU A 80 7.33 34.30 -4.57
C GLU A 80 8.54 34.95 -5.26
N ARG A 81 9.43 34.15 -5.86
CA ARG A 81 10.56 34.68 -6.62
C ARG A 81 10.11 35.58 -7.77
N ASP A 82 9.13 35.15 -8.56
CA ASP A 82 8.63 35.94 -9.69
C ASP A 82 8.00 37.27 -9.22
N SER A 83 7.33 37.27 -8.07
CA SER A 83 6.81 38.50 -7.44
C SER A 83 7.93 39.44 -6.99
N LEU A 84 8.98 38.90 -6.36
CA LEU A 84 10.13 39.68 -5.91
C LEU A 84 10.91 40.27 -7.10
N GLN A 85 11.07 39.53 -8.19
CA GLN A 85 11.71 40.04 -9.41
C GLN A 85 10.95 41.22 -10.01
N ARG A 86 9.62 41.13 -10.10
CA ARG A 86 8.79 42.25 -10.60
C ARG A 86 8.92 43.50 -9.74
N GLN A 87 8.93 43.36 -8.41
CA GLN A 87 9.11 44.51 -7.51
C GLN A 87 10.48 45.18 -7.68
N LEU A 88 11.53 44.38 -7.93
CA LEU A 88 12.88 44.91 -8.19
C LEU A 88 12.97 45.62 -9.55
N GLU A 89 12.25 45.14 -10.56
CA GLU A 89 12.16 45.79 -11.88
C GLU A 89 11.40 47.12 -11.76
N GLU A 90 10.23 47.13 -11.12
CA GLU A 90 9.41 48.34 -10.90
C GLU A 90 10.15 49.42 -10.09
N GLY A 91 10.90 49.02 -9.05
CA GLY A 91 11.69 49.94 -8.22
C GLY A 91 12.97 50.45 -8.89
N ARG A 92 13.41 49.85 -10.00
CA ARG A 92 14.58 50.29 -10.78
C ARG A 92 14.20 51.28 -11.90
N ASP A 93 12.95 51.23 -12.35
CA ASP A 93 12.40 52.08 -13.40
C ASP A 93 11.63 53.32 -12.85
N SER A 94 11.62 53.51 -11.53
CA SER A 94 11.04 54.65 -10.80
C SER A 94 12.12 55.58 -10.25
#